data_AF-A0A8T0LQY8-F1
#
_entry.id   AF-A0A8T0LQY8-F1
#
_cell.length_a   1.000
_cell.length_b   1.000
_cell.length_c   1.000
_cell.angle_alpha   90.00
_cell.angle_beta   90.00
_cell.angle_gamma   90.00
#
_symmetry.space_group_name_H-M   'P 1'
#
loop_
_entity.id
_entity.type
_entity.pdbx_description
1 polymer ?
#
loop_
_entity_poly.entity_id
_entity_poly.type
_entity_poly.pdbx_seq_one_letter_code
_entity_poly.pdbx_strand_id
1 'polypeptide(L)'
;MYAWYFPKGFQGDFSSRRHDWASAVVWIDNPALDAPKLLGVSTSTSDSNLIWNGPVLDGGFQDLIMWEQLTDAARVALNTVDFGNAKVMFNGANFADKLDNAWPF
;
A
#
# COMPACT_ATOMS: atom_id res chain seq x y z
N MET A 1 -3.78 -3.90 5.73
CA MET A 1 -3.17 -3.28 4.53
C MET A 1 -1.95 -2.51 4.98
N TYR A 2 -0.83 -2.67 4.30
CA TYR A 2 0.39 -1.89 4.48
C TYR A 2 0.53 -0.95 3.29
N ALA A 3 1.02 0.27 3.53
CA ALA A 3 1.21 1.26 2.47
C ALA A 3 2.51 2.04 2.66
N TRP A 4 3.14 2.38 1.54
CA TRP A 4 4.39 3.14 1.47
C TRP A 4 4.22 4.36 0.59
N TYR A 5 4.70 5.49 1.09
CA TYR A 5 4.77 6.73 0.33
C TYR A 5 6.16 6.93 -0.25
N PHE A 6 6.20 7.33 -1.51
CA PHE A 6 7.41 7.78 -2.18
C PHE A 6 7.22 9.22 -2.65
N PRO A 7 8.22 10.10 -2.48
CA PRO A 7 8.11 11.49 -2.96
C PRO A 7 7.90 11.63 -4.47
N LYS A 8 8.18 10.57 -5.24
CA LYS A 8 8.24 10.57 -6.70
C LYS A 8 8.11 9.16 -7.25
N GLY A 9 7.33 9.02 -8.33
CA GLY A 9 7.18 7.79 -9.09
C GLY A 9 8.07 7.79 -10.33
N PHE A 10 8.44 6.59 -10.77
CA PHE A 10 9.36 6.38 -11.89
C PHE A 10 8.73 5.49 -12.96
N GLN A 11 9.06 5.79 -14.22
CA GLN A 11 8.82 4.93 -15.37
C GLN A 11 10.18 4.61 -16.00
N GLY A 12 10.67 3.39 -15.79
CA GLY A 12 12.08 3.07 -16.03
C GLY A 12 12.98 3.96 -15.16
N ASP A 13 14.04 4.52 -15.74
CA ASP A 13 14.96 5.41 -15.03
C ASP A 13 14.48 6.88 -14.96
N PHE A 14 13.30 7.16 -15.53
CA PHE A 14 12.79 8.53 -15.64
C PHE A 14 11.73 8.84 -14.59
N SER A 15 11.87 10.01 -13.98
CA SER A 15 10.84 10.66 -13.19
C SER A 15 9.57 10.89 -14.00
N SER A 16 8.46 10.22 -13.67
CA SER A 16 7.20 10.41 -14.42
C SER A 16 6.15 11.20 -13.63
N ARG A 17 6.21 11.20 -12.30
CA ARG A 17 5.20 11.86 -11.45
C ARG A 17 5.74 12.31 -10.10
N ARG A 18 5.14 13.39 -9.57
CA ARG A 18 5.32 13.80 -8.17
C ARG A 18 4.36 12.98 -7.31
N HIS A 19 4.86 12.44 -6.20
CA HIS A 19 4.18 11.47 -5.33
C HIS A 19 4.00 10.09 -5.95
N ASP A 20 4.15 9.06 -5.13
CA ASP A 20 3.71 7.70 -5.43
C ASP A 20 3.28 7.00 -4.14
N TRP A 21 2.38 6.04 -4.27
CA TRP A 21 1.91 5.20 -3.17
C TRP A 21 1.90 3.75 -3.63
N ALA A 22 2.51 2.86 -2.85
CA ALA A 22 2.43 1.42 -3.01
C ALA A 22 1.75 0.78 -1.80
N SER A 23 1.12 -0.38 -1.98
CA SER A 23 0.48 -1.11 -0.88
C SER A 23 0.58 -2.62 -1.02
N ALA A 24 0.47 -3.31 0.11
CA ALA A 24 0.25 -4.74 0.17
C ALA A 24 -0.91 -5.06 1.13
N VAL A 25 -1.83 -5.91 0.72
CA VAL A 25 -2.88 -6.47 1.57
C VAL A 25 -2.48 -7.91 1.92
N VAL A 26 -2.30 -8.14 3.22
CA VAL A 26 -1.99 -9.46 3.79
C VAL A 26 -3.31 -10.04 4.30
N TRP A 27 -3.75 -11.14 3.71
CA TRP A 27 -4.97 -11.85 4.09
C TRP A 27 -4.59 -12.98 5.03
N ILE A 28 -5.15 -12.94 6.24
CA ILE A 28 -4.96 -13.96 7.27
C ILE A 28 -6.31 -14.57 7.65
N ASP A 29 -6.29 -15.75 8.23
CA ASP A 29 -7.49 -16.45 8.68
C ASP A 29 -8.15 -15.76 9.88
N ASN A 30 -7.38 -15.52 10.95
CA ASN A 30 -7.89 -14.94 12.18
C ASN A 30 -6.78 -14.22 12.96
N PRO A 31 -6.86 -12.88 13.12
CA PRO A 31 -5.86 -12.10 13.86
C PRO A 31 -5.83 -12.40 15.37
N ALA A 32 -6.84 -13.08 15.93
CA ALA A 32 -6.91 -13.39 17.36
C ALA A 32 -6.12 -14.65 17.76
N LEU A 33 -5.55 -15.38 16.81
CA LEU A 33 -4.71 -16.55 17.08
C LEU A 33 -3.27 -16.12 17.40
N ASP A 34 -2.58 -16.87 18.26
CA ASP A 34 -1.15 -16.64 18.55
C ASP A 34 -0.27 -16.81 17.30
N ALA A 35 -0.69 -17.67 16.38
CA ALA A 35 -0.04 -17.90 15.09
C ALA A 35 -1.06 -17.93 13.95
N PRO A 36 -1.50 -16.75 13.45
CA PRO A 36 -2.42 -16.68 12.31
C PRO A 36 -1.80 -17.28 11.06
N LYS A 37 -2.64 -17.91 10.23
CA LYS A 37 -2.21 -18.46 8.94
C LYS A 37 -2.31 -17.41 7.85
N LEU A 38 -1.24 -17.25 7.07
CA LEU A 38 -1.27 -16.47 5.84
C LEU A 38 -2.10 -17.21 4.78
N LEU A 39 -3.18 -16.58 4.33
CA LEU A 39 -4.03 -17.10 3.26
C LEU A 39 -3.56 -16.61 1.90
N GLY A 40 -3.16 -15.34 1.80
CA GLY A 40 -2.68 -14.75 0.55
C GLY A 40 -2.12 -13.35 0.75
N VAL A 41 -1.44 -12.84 -0.28
CA VAL A 41 -0.93 -11.47 -0.33
C VAL A 41 -1.27 -10.87 -1.68
N SER A 42 -1.85 -9.68 -1.66
CA SER A 42 -2.14 -8.88 -2.86
C SER A 42 -1.28 -7.63 -2.84
N THR A 43 -0.56 -7.36 -3.92
CA THR A 43 0.29 -6.17 -4.05
C THR A 43 -0.33 -5.17 -5.03
N SER A 44 -0.18 -3.87 -4.76
CA SER A 44 -0.57 -2.85 -5.73
C SER A 44 0.30 -3.00 -6.96
N THR A 45 -0.31 -3.16 -8.12
CA THR A 45 0.40 -3.19 -9.38
C THR A 45 0.72 -1.78 -9.85
N SER A 46 1.88 -1.62 -10.49
CA SER A 46 2.16 -0.41 -11.26
C SER A 46 1.28 -0.36 -12.51
N ASP A 47 1.10 0.83 -13.09
CA ASP A 47 0.42 1.01 -14.39
C ASP A 47 1.08 0.23 -15.55
N SER A 48 2.32 -0.24 -15.35
CA SER A 48 3.07 -1.07 -16.28
C SER A 48 3.01 -2.55 -15.91
N ASN A 49 2.65 -3.40 -16.88
CA ASN A 49 2.70 -4.86 -16.77
C ASN A 49 4.14 -5.38 -16.88
N LEU A 50 4.98 -5.03 -15.92
CA LEU A 50 6.36 -5.54 -15.86
C LEU A 50 6.37 -6.86 -15.06
N ILE A 51 6.66 -7.96 -15.76
CA ILE A 51 6.98 -9.23 -15.11
C ILE A 51 8.47 -9.21 -14.78
N TRP A 52 8.80 -9.09 -13.50
CA TRP A 52 10.18 -9.18 -13.04
C TRP A 52 10.58 -10.65 -12.85
N ASN A 53 11.60 -11.10 -13.58
CA ASN A 53 12.14 -12.46 -13.53
C ASN A 53 13.47 -12.55 -12.75
N GLY A 54 13.75 -11.58 -11.86
CA GLY A 54 14.97 -11.56 -11.06
C GLY A 54 14.90 -12.46 -9.82
N PRO A 55 16.02 -12.59 -9.07
CA PRO A 55 16.07 -13.39 -7.85
C PRO A 55 15.30 -12.70 -6.74
N VAL A 56 14.37 -13.38 -6.06
CA VAL A 56 13.66 -12.84 -4.88
C VAL A 56 14.68 -12.25 -3.90
N LEU A 57 14.60 -10.93 -3.69
CA LEU A 57 15.48 -10.21 -2.79
C LEU A 57 14.77 -9.97 -1.46
N ASP A 58 15.48 -10.17 -0.35
CA ASP A 58 15.00 -9.77 0.96
C ASP A 58 14.94 -8.23 1.03
N GLY A 59 13.80 -7.73 1.50
CA GLY A 59 13.61 -6.32 1.78
C GLY A 59 14.13 -5.91 3.16
N GLY A 60 13.94 -4.64 3.51
CA GLY A 60 14.10 -4.12 4.87
C GLY A 60 12.76 -3.81 5.53
N PHE A 61 12.76 -3.66 6.85
CA PHE A 61 11.60 -3.16 7.60
C PHE A 61 11.63 -1.64 7.72
N GLN A 62 10.44 -1.05 7.91
CA GLN A 62 10.26 0.37 8.21
C GLN A 62 9.43 0.48 9.49
N ASP A 63 9.59 1.57 10.23
CA ASP A 63 8.76 1.85 11.40
C ASP A 63 7.29 1.93 11.00
N LEU A 64 6.47 1.13 11.66
CA LEU A 64 5.04 1.04 11.39
C LEU A 64 4.27 2.05 12.24
N ILE A 65 3.37 2.79 11.58
CA ILE A 65 2.32 3.57 12.23
C ILE A 65 0.96 3.11 11.70
N MET A 66 0.07 2.68 12.60
CA MET A 66 -1.29 2.29 12.23
C MET A 66 -2.17 3.54 12.02
N TRP A 67 -3.22 3.43 11.21
CA TRP A 67 -4.13 4.54 10.92
C TRP A 67 -4.74 5.14 12.21
N GLU A 68 -5.07 4.27 13.15
CA GLU A 68 -5.69 4.55 14.44
C GLU A 68 -4.70 5.20 15.42
N GLN A 69 -3.40 5.05 15.18
CA GLN A 69 -2.32 5.68 15.95
C GLN A 69 -1.96 7.08 15.42
N LEU A 70 -2.42 7.45 14.22
CA LEU A 70 -2.19 8.78 13.66
C LEU A 70 -3.00 9.84 14.41
N THR A 71 -2.41 11.03 14.52
CA THR A 71 -3.11 12.22 15.01
C THR A 71 -4.29 12.57 14.09
N ASP A 72 -5.31 13.25 14.63
CA ASP A 72 -6.44 13.74 13.83
C ASP A 72 -5.96 14.60 12.65
N ALA A 73 -4.97 15.47 12.87
CA ALA A 73 -4.41 16.32 11.82
C ALA A 73 -3.77 15.50 10.67
N ALA A 74 -3.05 14.42 11.00
CA ALA A 74 -2.48 13.53 9.99
C ALA A 74 -3.56 12.77 9.22
N ARG A 75 -4.59 12.26 9.91
CA ARG A 75 -5.73 11.61 9.24
C ARG A 75 -6.50 12.58 8.35
N VAL A 76 -6.72 13.82 8.77
CA VAL A 76 -7.36 14.85 7.94
C VAL A 76 -6.51 15.11 6.69
N ALA A 77 -5.20 15.34 6.84
CA ALA A 77 -4.32 15.57 5.72
C ALA A 77 -4.34 14.41 4.70
N LEU A 78 -4.29 13.15 5.16
CA LEU A 78 -4.34 11.97 4.28
C LEU A 78 -5.70 11.76 3.59
N ASN A 79 -6.77 12.37 4.10
CA ASN A 79 -8.08 12.36 3.46
C ASN A 79 -8.29 13.54 2.49
N THR A 80 -7.62 14.68 2.69
CA THR A 80 -7.95 15.92 1.98
C THR A 80 -6.85 16.46 1.06
N VAL A 81 -5.58 16.09 1.29
CA VAL A 81 -4.47 16.59 0.47
C VAL A 81 -4.51 15.97 -0.92
N ASP A 82 -4.31 16.82 -1.92
CA ASP A 82 -4.13 16.40 -3.30
C ASP A 82 -2.71 15.86 -3.53
N PHE A 83 -2.61 14.54 -3.71
CA PHE A 83 -1.37 13.85 -4.08
C PHE A 83 -1.20 13.72 -5.61
N GLY A 84 -1.92 14.52 -6.38
CA GLY A 84 -1.95 14.48 -7.84
C GLY A 84 -2.53 13.17 -8.33
N ASN A 85 -1.77 12.46 -9.17
CA ASN A 85 -2.19 11.17 -9.72
C ASN A 85 -2.09 10.02 -8.70
N ALA A 86 -1.37 10.19 -7.59
CA ALA A 86 -1.22 9.16 -6.58
C ALA A 86 -2.42 9.15 -5.63
N LYS A 87 -2.97 7.98 -5.31
CA LYS A 87 -4.13 7.83 -4.42
C LYS A 87 -3.73 7.18 -3.10
N VAL A 88 -4.10 7.79 -1.98
CA VAL A 88 -3.91 7.22 -0.64
C VAL A 88 -4.86 6.04 -0.46
N MET A 89 -4.33 4.83 -0.33
CA MET A 89 -5.13 3.59 -0.43
C MET A 89 -5.84 3.17 0.86
N PHE A 90 -5.39 3.67 2.00
CA PHE A 90 -5.86 3.29 3.34
C PHE A 90 -6.64 4.40 4.05
N ASN A 91 -6.96 5.48 3.34
CA ASN A 91 -7.77 6.56 3.89
C ASN A 91 -9.25 6.15 3.93
N GLY A 92 -10.09 6.94 4.63
CA GLY A 92 -11.49 6.58 4.85
C GLY A 92 -12.32 6.49 3.57
N ALA A 93 -11.94 7.20 2.51
CA ALA A 93 -12.66 7.21 1.23
C ALA A 93 -12.31 6.02 0.32
N ASN A 94 -11.09 5.49 0.42
CA ASN A 94 -10.58 4.50 -0.54
C ASN A 94 -10.41 3.10 0.06
N PHE A 95 -10.34 2.97 1.39
CA PHE A 95 -9.93 1.71 2.03
C PHE A 95 -10.82 0.51 1.66
N ALA A 96 -12.15 0.66 1.75
CA ALA A 96 -13.08 -0.43 1.46
C ALA A 96 -12.97 -0.89 0.00
N ASP A 97 -13.09 0.04 -0.95
CA ASP A 97 -12.97 -0.25 -2.39
C ASP A 97 -11.60 -0.88 -2.72
N LYS A 98 -10.52 -0.42 -2.09
CA LYS A 98 -9.18 -0.99 -2.29
C LYS A 98 -9.05 -2.37 -1.70
N LEU A 99 -9.71 -2.64 -0.58
CA LEU A 99 -9.73 -3.97 0.05
C LEU A 99 -10.48 -4.97 -0.84
N ASP A 100 -11.64 -4.57 -1.35
CA ASP A 100 -12.47 -5.41 -2.24
C ASP A 100 -11.73 -5.74 -3.55
N ASN A 101 -11.11 -4.73 -4.18
CA ASN A 101 -10.30 -4.94 -5.39
C ASN A 101 -9.04 -5.77 -5.16
N ALA A 102 -8.55 -5.84 -3.92
CA ALA A 102 -7.37 -6.63 -3.57
C ALA A 102 -7.71 -8.07 -3.19
N TRP A 103 -8.98 -8.47 -3.16
CA TRP A 103 -9.37 -9.83 -2.80
C TRP A 103 -8.91 -10.85 -3.87
N PRO A 104 -8.06 -11.84 -3.51
CA PRO A 104 -7.40 -12.69 -4.50
C PRO A 104 -8.09 -14.05 -4.74
N PHE A 105 -9.32 -14.25 -4.24
CA PHE A 105 -10.04 -15.53 -4.26
C PHE A 105 -11.44 -15.40 -4.89
#